data_AF-A0A366JLH5-F1
#
_entry.id   AF-A0A366JLH5-F1
#
_cell.length_a   1.000
_cell.length_b   1.000
_cell.length_c   1.000
_cell.angle_alpha   90.00
_cell.angle_beta   90.00
_cell.angle_gamma   90.00
#
_symmetry.space_group_name_H-M   'P 1'
#
loop_
_entity.id
_entity.type
_entity.pdbx_description
1 polymer ?
#
loop_
_entity_poly.entity_id
_entity_poly.type
_entity_poly.pdbx_seq_one_letter_code
_entity_poly.pdbx_strand_id
1 'polypeptide(L)'
;MGSGYLNRYGLRCHTFSSAKKPEGTGSGNPAPIHVAVPTSKLKEWKEGVSLKARTVWLSEGPLKCDIASDCIGKLYDPMEIEDIGDIFLALPGAGAWRLALPVLKEMGAEQVNICFDADAVSNVYVKKHLMECAKGLKEEGYRANLVLWNEDEAKGIDDLFIKNRLPHIKKLF
;
A
#
# COMPACT_ATOMS: atom_id res chain seq x y z
N MET A 1 -11.13 -19.76 15.86
CA MET A 1 -10.39 -20.78 15.09
C MET A 1 -11.29 -21.22 13.94
N GLY A 2 -10.99 -20.79 12.72
CA GLY A 2 -11.72 -21.17 11.52
C GLY A 2 -10.72 -21.23 10.37
N SER A 3 -10.42 -22.44 9.94
CA SER A 3 -9.52 -22.77 8.83
C SER A 3 -10.13 -22.30 7.51
N GLY A 4 -9.40 -21.47 6.76
CA GLY A 4 -9.82 -20.99 5.44
C GLY A 4 -9.33 -21.93 4.35
N TYR A 5 -10.27 -22.57 3.65
CA TYR A 5 -10.00 -23.34 2.44
C TYR A 5 -10.03 -22.43 1.21
N LEU A 6 -9.00 -22.49 0.37
CA LEU A 6 -8.93 -21.84 -0.95
C LEU A 6 -9.88 -22.56 -1.94
N ASN A 7 -10.76 -21.81 -2.61
CA ASN A 7 -11.60 -22.33 -3.68
C ASN A 7 -11.21 -21.75 -5.05
N ARG A 8 -11.36 -22.60 -6.07
CA ARG A 8 -10.55 -22.68 -7.30
C ARG A 8 -10.85 -21.67 -8.42
N TYR A 9 -11.41 -20.50 -8.12
CA TYR A 9 -11.75 -19.48 -9.13
C TYR A 9 -11.26 -18.10 -8.68
N GLY A 10 -10.22 -17.60 -9.36
CA GLY A 10 -9.50 -16.38 -9.03
C GLY A 10 -10.30 -15.10 -9.23
N LEU A 11 -11.04 -14.69 -8.20
CA LEU A 11 -11.51 -13.33 -8.04
C LEU A 11 -10.65 -12.66 -6.95
N ARG A 12 -9.76 -11.79 -7.41
CA ARG A 12 -8.82 -10.98 -6.62
C ARG A 12 -9.60 -9.81 -5.99
N CYS A 13 -10.46 -10.10 -5.01
CA CYS A 13 -11.08 -9.14 -4.08
C CYS A 13 -11.95 -9.91 -3.07
N HIS A 14 -11.58 -9.89 -1.79
CA HIS A 14 -12.51 -10.24 -0.71
C HIS A 14 -12.72 -9.02 0.20
N THR A 15 -13.65 -8.15 -0.20
CA THR A 15 -14.38 -7.30 0.74
C THR A 15 -15.63 -8.05 1.21
N PHE A 16 -15.54 -8.71 2.36
CA PHE A 16 -16.74 -9.21 3.05
C PHE A 16 -17.26 -8.12 3.99
N SER A 17 -18.20 -7.30 3.50
CA SER A 17 -19.01 -6.45 4.38
C SER A 17 -20.13 -7.28 4.98
N SER A 18 -20.09 -7.52 6.29
CA SER A 18 -21.33 -7.73 7.05
C SER A 18 -21.10 -7.29 8.50
N ALA A 19 -21.64 -6.12 8.86
CA ALA A 19 -21.65 -5.66 10.24
C ALA A 19 -23.04 -5.91 10.83
N LYS A 20 -23.26 -7.15 11.26
CA LYS A 20 -24.33 -7.59 12.20
C LYS A 20 -25.73 -6.98 11.96
N LYS A 21 -26.51 -7.61 11.06
CA LYS A 21 -27.97 -7.51 10.76
C LYS A 21 -28.35 -6.76 9.46
N PRO A 22 -29.52 -7.07 8.86
CA PRO A 22 -29.73 -6.97 7.41
C PRO A 22 -29.77 -5.49 7.00
N GLU A 23 -28.99 -5.15 5.97
CA GLU A 23 -28.89 -3.83 5.33
C GLU A 23 -27.91 -2.80 5.93
N GLY A 24 -26.91 -3.22 6.72
CA GLY A 24 -25.81 -2.35 7.16
C GLY A 24 -24.45 -2.61 6.47
N THR A 25 -23.90 -1.62 5.77
CA THR A 25 -22.54 -1.61 5.19
C THR A 25 -21.50 -1.16 6.23
N GLY A 26 -21.05 -2.07 7.10
CA GLY A 26 -19.89 -1.82 7.97
C GLY A 26 -18.66 -2.61 7.51
N SER A 27 -17.51 -1.93 7.38
CA SER A 27 -16.24 -2.48 6.86
C SER A 27 -15.49 -3.41 7.84
N GLY A 28 -16.16 -4.00 8.84
CA GLY A 28 -15.48 -4.75 9.90
C GLY A 28 -14.71 -3.85 10.89
N ASN A 29 -14.24 -4.43 12.00
CA ASN A 29 -13.47 -3.73 13.02
C ASN A 29 -12.23 -4.57 13.40
N PRO A 30 -11.00 -4.11 13.09
CA PRO A 30 -10.67 -2.92 12.31
C PRO A 30 -11.04 -3.06 10.82
N ALA A 31 -11.11 -1.93 10.11
CA ALA A 31 -11.31 -1.94 8.67
C ALA A 31 -10.14 -2.67 7.99
N PRO A 32 -10.40 -3.57 7.01
CA PRO A 32 -9.35 -4.29 6.32
C PRO A 32 -8.46 -3.32 5.53
N ILE A 33 -7.17 -3.56 5.55
CA ILE A 33 -6.19 -2.91 4.67
C ILE A 33 -5.90 -3.84 3.50
N HIS A 34 -5.85 -3.31 2.28
CA HIS A 34 -5.50 -4.10 1.11
C HIS A 34 -4.00 -4.22 0.99
N VAL A 35 -3.51 -5.45 0.78
CA VAL A 35 -2.09 -5.71 0.50
C VAL A 35 -1.98 -6.07 -0.98
N ALA A 36 -1.43 -5.15 -1.77
CA ALA A 36 -1.14 -5.35 -3.16
C ALA A 36 0.26 -5.95 -3.31
N VAL A 37 0.29 -7.18 -3.84
CA VAL A 37 1.49 -7.96 -4.11
C VAL A 37 1.57 -8.16 -5.62
N PRO A 38 2.76 -7.98 -6.24
CA PRO A 38 2.93 -8.22 -7.67
C PRO A 38 2.51 -9.64 -8.05
N THR A 39 1.83 -9.76 -9.18
CA THR A 39 1.31 -11.01 -9.74
C THR A 39 2.43 -12.01 -10.01
N SER A 40 3.63 -11.54 -10.36
CA SER A 40 4.83 -12.38 -10.48
C SER A 40 5.16 -13.09 -9.17
N LYS A 41 5.20 -12.35 -8.04
CA LYS A 41 5.44 -12.91 -6.71
C LYS A 41 4.29 -13.79 -6.22
N LEU A 42 3.04 -13.41 -6.51
CA LEU A 42 1.87 -14.21 -6.11
C LEU A 42 1.86 -15.61 -6.75
N LYS A 43 2.37 -15.77 -7.97
CA LYS A 43 2.46 -17.09 -8.64
C LYS A 43 3.40 -18.05 -7.93
N GLU A 44 4.43 -17.53 -7.28
CA GLU A 44 5.45 -18.30 -6.58
C GLU A 44 5.14 -18.43 -5.08
N TRP A 45 4.18 -17.65 -4.59
CA TRP A 45 3.85 -17.60 -3.17
C TRP A 45 3.13 -18.87 -2.71
N LYS A 46 3.68 -19.50 -1.67
CA LYS A 46 3.11 -20.69 -1.06
C LYS A 46 2.20 -20.32 0.11
N GLU A 47 1.05 -20.98 0.17
CA GLU A 47 0.12 -20.85 1.28
C GLU A 47 0.79 -21.15 2.63
N GLY A 48 0.44 -20.37 3.65
CA GLY A 48 0.99 -20.50 5.01
C GLY A 48 2.35 -19.83 5.23
N VAL A 49 2.97 -19.24 4.21
CA VAL A 49 4.21 -18.46 4.36
C VAL A 49 3.86 -16.98 4.55
N SER A 50 4.29 -16.39 5.67
CA SER A 50 4.12 -14.94 5.90
C SER A 50 4.89 -14.13 4.86
N LEU A 51 4.22 -13.13 4.26
CA LEU A 51 4.86 -12.18 3.37
C LEU A 51 5.85 -11.31 4.16
N LYS A 52 7.10 -11.24 3.70
CA LYS A 52 8.13 -10.38 4.27
C LYS A 52 8.55 -9.32 3.26
N ALA A 53 8.65 -8.08 3.70
CA ALA A 53 9.03 -6.96 2.85
C ALA A 53 9.77 -5.92 3.70
N ARG A 54 11.02 -5.60 3.32
CA ARG A 54 11.84 -4.60 4.03
C ARG A 54 11.35 -3.18 3.78
N THR A 55 10.96 -2.88 2.54
CA THR A 55 10.39 -1.60 2.13
C THR A 55 8.97 -1.81 1.64
N VAL A 56 8.04 -1.00 2.13
CA VAL A 56 6.61 -1.09 1.80
C VAL A 56 6.09 0.27 1.34
N TRP A 57 5.22 0.29 0.34
CA TRP A 57 4.58 1.50 -0.15
C TRP A 57 3.21 1.69 0.52
N LEU A 58 2.92 2.91 0.97
CA LEU A 58 1.60 3.31 1.49
C LEU A 58 0.92 4.23 0.50
N SER A 59 -0.24 3.81 0.00
CA SER A 59 -1.08 4.62 -0.88
C SER A 59 -2.56 4.45 -0.53
N GLU A 60 -3.43 5.04 -1.35
CA GLU A 60 -4.87 4.87 -1.27
C GLU A 60 -5.37 4.08 -2.48
N GLY A 61 -6.53 3.43 -2.33
CA GLY A 61 -7.19 2.74 -3.44
C GLY A 61 -6.58 1.37 -3.77
N PRO A 62 -7.31 0.26 -3.52
CA PRO A 62 -6.77 -1.10 -3.71
C PRO A 62 -6.37 -1.37 -5.16
N LEU A 63 -7.19 -0.96 -6.13
CA LEU A 63 -6.92 -1.18 -7.55
C LEU A 63 -5.68 -0.42 -8.04
N LYS A 64 -5.49 0.83 -7.58
CA LYS A 64 -4.30 1.62 -7.91
C LYS A 64 -3.03 0.93 -7.42
N CYS A 65 -3.07 0.44 -6.17
CA CYS A 65 -1.97 -0.29 -5.56
C CYS A 65 -1.65 -1.59 -6.30
N ASP A 66 -2.65 -2.35 -6.72
CA ASP A 66 -2.44 -3.59 -7.49
C ASP A 66 -1.73 -3.30 -8.81
N ILE A 67 -2.22 -2.32 -9.58
CA ILE A 67 -1.61 -1.88 -10.85
C ILE A 67 -0.18 -1.41 -10.60
N ALA A 68 0.03 -0.56 -9.61
CA ALA A 68 1.35 -0.01 -9.30
C ALA A 68 2.35 -1.12 -8.91
N SER A 69 1.94 -2.08 -8.08
CA SER A 69 2.76 -3.23 -7.69
C SER A 69 3.18 -4.07 -8.90
N ASP A 70 2.25 -4.32 -9.83
CA ASP A 70 2.53 -5.07 -11.06
C ASP A 70 3.43 -4.31 -12.04
N CYS A 71 3.39 -2.97 -12.01
CA CYS A 71 4.22 -2.14 -12.86
C CYS A 71 5.67 -1.99 -12.37
N ILE A 72 5.94 -2.07 -11.06
CA ILE A 72 7.31 -1.88 -10.52
C ILE A 72 8.33 -2.80 -11.20
N GLY A 73 7.98 -4.07 -11.43
CA GLY A 73 8.86 -5.03 -12.11
C GLY A 73 9.23 -4.68 -13.56
N LYS A 74 8.55 -3.72 -14.18
CA LYS A 74 8.86 -3.21 -15.53
C LYS A 74 9.61 -1.88 -15.51
N LEU A 75 9.54 -1.15 -14.40
CA LEU A 75 10.01 0.22 -14.28
C LEU A 75 11.36 0.34 -13.58
N TYR A 76 11.67 -0.62 -12.72
CA TYR A 76 12.88 -0.63 -11.90
C TYR A 76 13.66 -1.91 -12.13
N ASP A 77 14.98 -1.82 -12.03
CA ASP A 77 15.83 -2.99 -12.08
C ASP A 77 15.64 -3.85 -10.82
N PRO A 78 15.84 -5.18 -10.87
CA PRO A 78 15.64 -6.06 -9.72
C PRO A 78 16.41 -5.64 -8.47
N MET A 79 17.62 -5.10 -8.63
CA MET A 79 18.42 -4.57 -7.51
C MET A 79 17.78 -3.32 -6.89
N GLU A 80 17.20 -2.44 -7.69
CA GLU A 80 16.49 -1.27 -7.18
C GLU A 80 15.21 -1.69 -6.44
N ILE A 81 14.50 -2.71 -6.95
CA ILE A 81 13.28 -3.26 -6.32
C ILE A 81 13.56 -3.79 -4.92
N GLU A 82 14.72 -4.36 -4.66
CA GLU A 82 15.11 -4.80 -3.31
C GLU A 82 15.26 -3.64 -2.31
N ASP A 83 15.59 -2.44 -2.80
CA ASP A 83 15.72 -1.22 -2.01
C ASP A 83 14.40 -0.46 -1.87
N ILE A 84 13.71 -0.23 -2.99
CA ILE A 84 12.45 0.55 -2.99
C ILE A 84 11.24 -0.29 -2.58
N GLY A 85 11.28 -1.61 -2.72
CA GLY A 85 10.16 -2.51 -2.47
C GLY A 85 9.10 -2.48 -3.57
N ASP A 86 8.29 -3.53 -3.62
CA ASP A 86 7.22 -3.73 -4.62
C ASP A 86 5.86 -4.07 -4.02
N ILE A 87 5.75 -4.06 -2.69
CA ILE A 87 4.52 -4.33 -1.96
C ILE A 87 3.86 -3.00 -1.60
N PHE A 88 2.57 -2.88 -1.92
CA PHE A 88 1.76 -1.72 -1.59
C PHE A 88 0.71 -2.08 -0.53
N LEU A 89 0.48 -1.15 0.38
CA LEU A 89 -0.61 -1.18 1.35
C LEU A 89 -1.59 -0.06 0.98
N ALA A 90 -2.80 -0.45 0.56
CA ALA A 90 -3.85 0.50 0.23
C ALA A 90 -4.68 0.82 1.48
N LEU A 91 -4.52 2.05 1.95
CA LEU A 91 -5.32 2.62 3.02
C LEU A 91 -6.73 2.95 2.51
N PRO A 92 -7.77 2.83 3.36
CA PRO A 92 -9.10 3.33 3.04
C PRO A 92 -9.17 4.88 2.97
N GLY A 93 -8.09 5.56 3.34
CA GLY A 93 -7.85 7.00 3.20
C GLY A 93 -6.60 7.44 3.98
N ALA A 94 -6.00 8.58 3.64
CA ALA A 94 -4.72 9.06 4.22
C ALA A 94 -4.72 9.13 5.75
N GLY A 95 -5.87 9.42 6.37
CA GLY A 95 -6.00 9.49 7.83
C GLY A 95 -5.96 8.14 8.55
N ALA A 96 -6.12 7.03 7.82
CA ALA A 96 -6.22 5.68 8.38
C ALA A 96 -4.86 4.95 8.46
N TRP A 97 -3.74 5.68 8.36
CA TRP A 97 -2.38 5.12 8.35
C TRP A 97 -2.04 4.26 9.57
N ARG A 98 -2.69 4.47 10.72
CA ARG A 98 -2.50 3.64 11.93
C ARG A 98 -2.86 2.18 11.71
N LEU A 99 -3.77 1.90 10.77
CA LEU A 99 -4.15 0.53 10.41
C LEU A 99 -3.01 -0.22 9.72
N ALA A 100 -2.05 0.48 9.12
CA ALA A 100 -0.90 -0.15 8.49
C ALA A 100 0.17 -0.59 9.51
N LEU A 101 0.26 0.01 10.70
CA LEU A 101 1.34 -0.28 11.65
C LEU A 101 1.44 -1.76 12.06
N PRO A 102 0.34 -2.46 12.41
CA PRO A 102 0.42 -3.88 12.74
C PRO A 102 0.89 -4.73 11.56
N VAL A 103 0.41 -4.38 10.35
CA VAL A 103 0.76 -5.09 9.11
C VAL A 103 2.23 -4.88 8.74
N LEU A 104 2.74 -3.66 8.85
CA LEU A 104 4.15 -3.33 8.65
C LEU A 104 5.05 -4.14 9.61
N LYS A 105 4.64 -4.25 10.87
CA LYS A 105 5.35 -5.05 11.88
C LYS A 105 5.36 -6.54 11.54
N GLU A 106 4.22 -7.10 11.12
CA GLU A 106 4.12 -8.50 10.72
C GLU A 106 4.98 -8.80 9.47
N MET A 107 5.02 -7.87 8.52
CA MET A 107 5.87 -7.95 7.33
C MET A 107 7.37 -7.78 7.63
N GLY A 108 7.73 -7.28 8.81
CA GLY A 108 9.11 -6.95 9.15
C GLY A 108 9.64 -5.77 8.34
N ALA A 109 8.77 -4.81 8.03
CA ALA A 109 9.17 -3.61 7.30
C ALA A 109 10.09 -2.74 8.15
N GLU A 110 11.08 -2.13 7.50
CA GLU A 110 12.00 -1.16 8.10
C GLU A 110 11.79 0.23 7.49
N GLN A 111 11.36 0.27 6.23
CA GLN A 111 11.21 1.50 5.46
C GLN A 111 9.82 1.58 4.82
N VAL A 112 9.28 2.79 4.79
CA VAL A 112 7.95 3.06 4.26
C VAL A 112 8.00 4.19 3.22
N ASN A 113 7.52 3.92 2.02
CA ASN A 113 7.37 4.91 0.95
C ASN A 113 5.93 5.45 0.97
N ILE A 114 5.75 6.70 1.39
CA ILE A 114 4.44 7.36 1.44
C ILE A 114 4.14 7.96 0.07
N CYS A 115 3.11 7.44 -0.60
CA CYS A 115 2.70 7.84 -1.96
C CYS A 115 1.19 8.14 -2.02
N PHE A 116 0.78 9.22 -1.36
CA PHE A 116 -0.58 9.75 -1.53
C PHE A 116 -0.71 10.46 -2.89
N ASP A 117 -1.93 10.49 -3.43
CA ASP A 117 -2.22 11.07 -4.75
C ASP A 117 -1.70 12.52 -4.86
N ALA A 118 -1.34 12.96 -6.08
CA ALA A 118 -0.70 14.25 -6.29
C ALA A 118 -1.62 15.45 -5.97
N ASP A 119 -2.93 15.30 -6.21
CA ASP A 119 -3.96 16.28 -5.84
C ASP A 119 -4.04 16.48 -4.31
N ALA A 120 -3.72 15.42 -3.57
CA ALA A 120 -3.68 15.38 -2.13
C ALA A 120 -2.57 16.30 -1.56
N VAL A 121 -1.53 16.62 -2.33
CA VAL A 121 -0.47 17.58 -1.93
C VAL A 121 -1.00 19.01 -1.81
N SER A 122 -2.07 19.37 -2.53
CA SER A 122 -2.69 20.70 -2.44
C SER A 122 -3.60 20.86 -1.20
N ASN A 123 -4.05 19.75 -0.61
CA ASN A 123 -5.04 19.74 0.45
C ASN A 123 -4.39 19.84 1.85
N VAL A 124 -4.77 20.88 2.61
CA VAL A 124 -4.28 21.12 3.99
C VAL A 124 -4.55 19.93 4.92
N TYR A 125 -5.66 19.23 4.74
CA TYR A 125 -6.01 18.06 5.55
C TYR A 125 -5.09 16.86 5.26
N VAL A 126 -4.75 16.63 3.98
CA VAL A 126 -3.83 15.55 3.61
C VAL A 126 -2.43 15.86 4.09
N LYS A 127 -1.96 17.11 3.97
CA LYS A 127 -0.67 17.51 4.57
C LYS A 127 -0.63 17.21 6.06
N LYS A 128 -1.71 17.50 6.80
CA LYS A 128 -1.82 17.15 8.22
C LYS A 128 -1.71 15.63 8.43
N HIS A 129 -2.46 14.83 7.68
CA HIS A 129 -2.39 13.37 7.79
C HIS A 129 -1.02 12.80 7.41
N LEU A 130 -0.36 13.36 6.41
CA LEU A 130 0.99 13.00 6.01
C LEU A 130 2.00 13.31 7.11
N MET A 131 1.91 14.48 7.73
CA MET A 131 2.77 14.86 8.86
C MET A 131 2.51 13.98 10.08
N GLU A 132 1.26 13.67 10.39
CA GLU A 132 0.90 12.73 11.46
C GLU A 132 1.41 11.32 11.17
N CYS A 133 1.27 10.84 9.93
CA CYS A 133 1.78 9.54 9.49
C CYS A 133 3.30 9.48 9.60
N ALA A 134 4.01 10.47 9.06
CA ALA A 134 5.46 10.56 9.15
C ALA A 134 5.94 10.61 10.61
N LYS A 135 5.26 11.37 11.47
CA LYS A 135 5.57 11.41 12.90
C LYS A 135 5.34 10.05 13.57
N GLY A 136 4.20 9.41 13.31
CA GLY A 136 3.89 8.10 13.87
C GLY A 136 4.87 7.01 13.41
N LEU A 137 5.23 7.00 12.14
CA LEU A 137 6.25 6.08 11.60
C LEU A 137 7.61 6.30 12.26
N LYS A 138 7.99 7.56 12.51
CA LYS A 138 9.23 7.89 13.23
C LYS A 138 9.22 7.40 14.68
N GLU A 139 8.11 7.60 15.38
CA GLU A 139 7.93 7.17 16.78
C GLU A 139 7.99 5.64 16.91
N GLU A 140 7.48 4.92 15.91
CA GLU A 140 7.56 3.45 15.82
C GLU A 140 8.91 2.94 15.30
N GLY A 141 9.84 3.83 14.92
CA GLY A 141 11.21 3.48 14.53
C GLY A 141 11.41 3.10 13.06
N TYR A 142 10.42 3.32 12.20
CA TYR A 142 10.56 3.11 10.76
C TYR A 142 11.38 4.24 10.11
N ARG A 143 11.92 3.99 8.92
CA ARG A 143 12.41 5.04 8.01
C ARG A 143 11.28 5.42 7.05
N ALA A 144 11.17 6.70 6.71
CA ALA A 144 10.11 7.14 5.81
C ALA A 144 10.68 7.91 4.61
N ASN A 145 10.14 7.60 3.44
CA ASN A 145 10.33 8.37 2.22
C ASN A 145 9.01 8.99 1.80
N LEU A 146 9.10 10.18 1.21
CA LEU A 146 8.01 10.86 0.55
C LEU A 146 8.15 10.68 -0.97
N VAL A 147 7.14 10.10 -1.59
CA VAL A 147 7.07 9.89 -3.04
C VAL A 147 6.29 11.04 -3.66
N LEU A 148 6.90 11.75 -4.61
CA LEU A 148 6.35 12.95 -5.24
C LEU A 148 6.43 12.83 -6.77
N TRP A 149 5.41 13.31 -7.47
CA TRP A 149 5.41 13.48 -8.91
C TRP A 149 4.62 14.74 -9.29
N ASN A 150 4.74 15.21 -10.53
CA ASN A 150 3.96 16.36 -10.97
C ASN A 150 2.51 15.92 -11.26
N GLU A 151 1.53 16.68 -10.76
CA GLU A 151 0.10 16.41 -10.99
C GLU A 151 -0.25 16.42 -12.49
N ASP A 152 0.44 17.23 -13.28
CA ASP A 152 0.27 17.27 -14.74
C ASP A 152 0.65 15.94 -15.43
N GLU A 153 1.55 15.16 -14.82
CA GLU A 153 2.01 13.89 -15.38
C GLU A 153 1.02 12.76 -15.09
N ALA A 154 0.42 12.75 -13.90
CA ALA A 154 -0.49 11.71 -13.45
C ALA A 154 -1.28 12.11 -12.20
N LYS A 155 -2.54 11.66 -12.10
CA LYS A 155 -3.37 11.87 -10.91
C LYS A 155 -2.95 10.93 -9.78
N GLY A 156 -2.82 9.64 -10.10
CA GLY A 156 -2.40 8.59 -9.17
C GLY A 156 -1.05 7.97 -9.53
N ILE A 157 -0.51 7.18 -8.60
CA ILE A 157 0.74 6.44 -8.79
C ILE A 157 0.62 5.37 -9.89
N ASP A 158 -0.57 4.80 -10.06
CA ASP A 158 -0.90 3.84 -11.10
C ASP A 158 -0.81 4.46 -12.50
N ASP A 159 -1.43 5.63 -12.68
CA ASP A 159 -1.34 6.39 -13.93
C ASP A 159 0.11 6.75 -14.28
N LEU A 160 0.90 7.15 -13.28
CA LEU A 160 2.31 7.51 -13.45
C LEU A 160 3.12 6.29 -13.94
N PHE A 161 2.92 5.15 -13.31
CA PHE A 161 3.61 3.91 -13.63
C PHE A 161 3.18 3.33 -14.99
N ILE A 162 1.90 3.40 -15.34
CA ILE A 162 1.40 3.00 -16.68
C ILE A 162 2.06 3.84 -17.77
N LYS A 163 2.33 5.14 -17.51
CA LYS A 163 3.01 6.04 -18.44
C LYS A 163 4.53 5.84 -18.49
N ASN A 164 5.07 4.85 -17.80
CA ASN A 164 6.50 4.60 -17.66
C ASN A 164 7.28 5.80 -17.11
N ARG A 165 6.68 6.53 -16.16
CA ARG A 165 7.31 7.64 -15.46
C ARG A 165 7.65 7.22 -14.04
N LEU A 166 8.78 7.73 -13.56
CA LEU A 166 9.27 7.44 -12.22
C LEU A 166 9.01 8.65 -11.31
N PRO A 167 8.47 8.45 -10.11
CA PRO A 167 8.31 9.50 -9.13
C PRO A 167 9.66 9.82 -8.47
N HIS A 168 9.74 11.01 -7.90
CA HIS A 168 10.85 11.43 -7.05
C HIS A 168 10.64 10.90 -5.63
N ILE A 169 11.55 10.04 -5.17
CA ILE A 169 11.57 9.52 -3.81
C ILE A 169 12.49 10.39 -2.95
N LYS A 170 11.93 11.09 -1.97
CA LYS A 170 12.66 11.97 -1.05
C LYS A 170 12.68 11.38 0.36
N LYS A 171 13.89 11.12 0.87
CA LYS A 171 14.05 10.66 2.26
C LYS A 171 13.59 11.73 3.25
N LEU A 172 12.77 11.34 4.24
CA LEU A 172 12.34 12.21 5.33
C LEU A 172 13.24 12.08 6.57
N PHE A 173 13.53 10.84 7.00
CA PHE A 173 14.41 10.52 8.13
C PHE A 173 14.98 9.09 8.00
#